data_AF-A0A8J9SAV5-F1
#
_entry.id   AF-A0A8J9SAV5-F1
#
_cell.length_a   1.000
_cell.length_b   1.000
_cell.length_c   1.000
_cell.angle_alpha   90.00
_cell.angle_beta   90.00
_cell.angle_gamma   90.00
#
_symmetry.space_group_name_H-M   'P 1'
#
loop_
_entity.id
_entity.type
_entity.pdbx_description
1 polymer ?
#
loop_
_entity_poly.entity_id
_entity_poly.type
_entity_poly.pdbx_seq_one_letter_code
_entity_poly.pdbx_strand_id
1 'polypeptide(L)'
;MAQSNLLTQRGAPQALTQLRPCPARAFQPVKRGGRHVRVLTFSQISPSSEGSRREALISTGGALLLAGVQPFLARPALADGLVKKTIEIGNLTTFQKSAQKEAFRVRAEGELKKILTGEDAPATLRLALHDAATFDINSGTGGLNGSIVLSEELNRKENESLKPIVQKLQSAKDAIDAGNAKRGMEPISWADLIVLGAKVAALKSWFAAKKARLGPGADIDTISSAFGADWPVVLGRVDSNTPDAAGRVPDPATASAQEVRAFLKTLGTKEGAGGGPFAPKPLFWERPAFVLWCAAQDDPQKTEQDFAAADPQFAELKQKYDRSRKTVTRTDYEVDFIDFFTRLTGPRVGAKFNSLAYLTPINIELPKL
;
A
#
# COMPACT_ATOMS: atom_id res chain seq x y z
N MET A 1 67.47 -37.79 -11.80
CA MET A 1 67.40 -37.50 -10.34
C MET A 1 66.04 -37.93 -9.87
N ALA A 2 65.93 -38.83 -8.89
CA ALA A 2 64.65 -39.46 -8.51
C ALA A 2 64.70 -40.03 -7.08
N GLN A 3 63.54 -40.01 -6.39
CA GLN A 3 63.25 -40.69 -5.10
C GLN A 3 64.07 -40.18 -3.88
N SER A 4 63.59 -40.10 -2.63
CA SER A 4 62.25 -40.25 -2.00
C SER A 4 62.31 -39.52 -0.60
N ASN A 5 61.45 -39.63 0.42
CA ASN A 5 60.33 -40.53 0.75
C ASN A 5 59.41 -39.98 1.90
N LEU A 6 58.35 -40.73 2.24
CA LEU A 6 57.71 -40.90 3.56
C LEU A 6 57.16 -39.71 4.39
N LEU A 7 55.83 -39.61 4.37
CA LEU A 7 54.84 -39.49 5.48
C LEU A 7 55.27 -38.98 6.88
N THR A 8 54.38 -38.16 7.49
CA THR A 8 53.49 -38.58 8.62
C THR A 8 52.31 -37.60 8.83
N GLN A 9 51.22 -38.06 9.43
CA GLN A 9 49.92 -37.38 9.59
C GLN A 9 49.83 -36.43 10.81
N ARG A 10 48.94 -35.41 10.77
CA ARG A 10 47.68 -35.32 11.58
C ARG A 10 47.05 -33.91 11.56
N GLY A 11 45.73 -33.85 11.77
CA GLY A 11 45.05 -32.66 12.32
C GLY A 11 44.09 -31.91 11.39
N ALA A 12 42.80 -32.28 11.41
CA ALA A 12 41.71 -31.33 11.15
C ALA A 12 41.29 -30.67 12.48
N PRO A 13 40.57 -29.54 12.45
CA PRO A 13 39.11 -29.67 12.61
C PRO A 13 38.27 -28.76 11.70
N GLN A 14 36.98 -29.10 11.60
CA GLN A 14 35.94 -28.28 10.96
C GLN A 14 35.53 -27.11 11.86
N ALA A 15 35.11 -25.99 11.27
CA ALA A 15 34.55 -24.84 12.00
C ALA A 15 33.26 -24.32 11.33
N LEU A 16 32.14 -25.02 11.55
CA LEU A 16 30.80 -24.50 11.24
C LEU A 16 30.46 -23.36 12.21
N THR A 17 30.64 -22.11 11.79
CA THR A 17 30.32 -20.93 12.61
C THR A 17 28.80 -20.73 12.74
N GLN A 18 28.22 -21.37 13.76
CA GLN A 18 26.83 -21.19 14.20
C GLN A 18 26.50 -19.71 14.42
N LEU A 19 25.52 -19.17 13.69
CA LEU A 19 24.94 -17.85 13.95
C LEU A 19 24.16 -17.88 15.26
N ARG A 20 24.72 -17.28 16.32
CA ARG A 20 24.02 -17.16 17.61
C ARG A 20 22.88 -16.13 17.50
N PRO A 21 21.63 -16.47 17.86
CA PRO A 21 20.57 -15.49 17.95
C PRO A 21 20.84 -14.49 19.10
N CYS A 22 20.58 -13.21 18.87
CA CYS A 22 20.66 -12.20 19.93
C CYS A 22 19.58 -12.45 20.99
N PRO A 23 19.87 -12.22 22.29
CA PRO A 23 18.89 -12.42 23.35
C PRO A 23 17.76 -11.39 23.25
N ALA A 24 16.52 -11.87 23.14
CA ALA A 24 15.34 -11.00 23.15
C ALA A 24 15.21 -10.29 24.51
N ARG A 25 15.28 -8.96 24.51
CA ARG A 25 15.16 -8.16 25.73
C ARG A 25 13.69 -8.12 26.17
N ALA A 26 13.35 -8.91 27.18
CA ALA A 26 11.97 -9.05 27.65
C ALA A 26 11.36 -7.71 28.11
N PHE A 27 10.25 -7.31 27.51
CA PHE A 27 9.43 -6.20 28.00
C PHE A 27 8.77 -6.59 29.32
N GLN A 28 9.03 -5.84 30.39
CA GLN A 28 8.28 -5.99 31.64
C GLN A 28 6.94 -5.23 31.53
N PRO A 29 5.79 -5.89 31.76
CA PRO A 29 4.49 -5.22 31.72
C PRO A 29 4.28 -4.37 32.98
N VAL A 30 4.04 -3.06 32.79
CA VAL A 30 3.69 -2.14 33.87
C VAL A 30 2.29 -2.48 34.40
N LYS A 31 2.17 -2.67 35.72
CA LYS A 31 0.89 -2.98 36.38
C LYS A 31 -0.08 -1.79 36.32
N ARG A 32 -1.18 -1.95 35.58
CA ARG A 32 -2.49 -1.34 35.90
C ARG A 32 -3.53 -2.46 35.89
N GLY A 33 -4.38 -2.51 36.91
CA GLY A 33 -5.25 -3.67 37.18
C GLY A 33 -6.60 -3.62 36.48
N GLY A 34 -7.38 -4.71 36.60
CA GLY A 34 -8.84 -4.61 36.43
C GLY A 34 -9.55 -5.53 35.43
N ARG A 35 -9.13 -6.80 35.24
CA ARG A 35 -10.01 -8.01 35.09
C ARG A 35 -9.22 -9.22 34.58
N HIS A 36 -9.50 -10.40 35.12
CA HIS A 36 -8.92 -11.66 34.64
C HIS A 36 -9.74 -12.26 33.51
N VAL A 37 -9.09 -12.57 32.38
CA VAL A 37 -9.58 -13.52 31.38
C VAL A 37 -8.51 -14.61 31.27
N ARG A 38 -8.88 -15.88 31.51
CA ARG A 38 -7.98 -17.01 31.30
C ARG A 38 -7.90 -17.30 29.80
N VAL A 39 -6.75 -17.00 29.19
CA VAL A 39 -6.40 -17.52 27.86
C VAL A 39 -5.59 -18.80 28.07
N LEU A 40 -6.09 -19.93 27.56
CA LEU A 40 -5.35 -21.19 27.57
C LEU A 40 -4.38 -21.22 26.39
N THR A 41 -3.08 -21.16 26.69
CA THR A 41 -2.01 -21.26 25.70
C THR A 41 -1.79 -22.71 25.30
N PHE A 42 -2.20 -23.09 24.07
CA PHE A 42 -1.72 -24.32 23.46
C PHE A 42 -0.34 -24.09 22.80
N SER A 43 0.63 -24.95 23.14
CA SER A 43 1.95 -24.92 22.52
C SER A 43 1.90 -25.48 21.09
N GLN A 44 2.59 -24.85 20.16
CA GLN A 44 2.72 -25.38 18.80
C GLN A 44 3.88 -26.38 18.70
N ILE A 45 3.55 -27.61 18.33
CA ILE A 45 4.52 -28.60 17.83
C ILE A 45 4.54 -28.47 16.30
N SER A 46 5.72 -28.37 15.72
CA SER A 46 5.90 -28.35 14.26
C SER A 46 5.84 -29.76 13.69
N PRO A 47 5.14 -29.97 12.55
CA PRO A 47 5.51 -31.01 11.60
C PRO A 47 5.84 -30.44 10.21
N SER A 48 6.72 -31.15 9.52
CA SER A 48 7.08 -30.95 8.11
C SER A 48 6.07 -31.61 7.14
N SER A 49 6.39 -31.56 5.85
CA SER A 49 5.77 -32.25 4.70
C SER A 49 4.29 -31.94 4.39
N GLU A 50 4.10 -31.31 3.23
CA GLU A 50 3.15 -31.63 2.15
C GLU A 50 1.88 -32.43 2.50
N GLY A 51 0.71 -31.84 2.26
CA GLY A 51 -0.58 -32.53 2.31
C GLY A 51 -1.78 -31.58 2.34
N SER A 52 -2.75 -31.78 1.44
CA SER A 52 -3.94 -30.93 1.33
C SER A 52 -4.86 -31.06 2.54
N ARG A 53 -4.88 -30.04 3.43
CA ARG A 53 -5.79 -29.99 4.59
C ARG A 53 -7.24 -29.62 4.22
N ARG A 54 -7.78 -30.13 3.11
CA ARG A 54 -9.18 -29.94 2.69
C ARG A 54 -9.98 -31.22 2.45
N GLU A 55 -9.37 -32.41 2.48
CA GLU A 55 -10.07 -33.68 2.18
C GLU A 55 -10.27 -34.60 3.40
N ALA A 56 -9.55 -34.36 4.51
CA ALA A 56 -9.58 -35.19 5.71
C ALA A 56 -10.80 -34.99 6.63
N LEU A 57 -12.02 -34.92 6.05
CA LEU A 57 -13.29 -34.87 6.80
C LEU A 57 -14.44 -35.64 6.11
N ILE A 58 -14.13 -36.52 5.14
CA ILE A 58 -15.11 -37.38 4.46
C ILE A 58 -14.57 -38.83 4.36
N SER A 59 -14.15 -39.43 5.48
CA SER A 59 -13.52 -40.77 5.45
C SER A 59 -13.70 -41.64 6.71
N THR A 60 -14.84 -41.58 7.41
CA THR A 60 -15.23 -42.59 8.41
C THR A 60 -16.74 -42.65 8.61
N GLY A 61 -17.42 -43.62 7.97
CA GLY A 61 -18.83 -43.87 8.21
C GLY A 61 -19.51 -44.71 7.11
N GLY A 62 -19.71 -46.00 7.37
CA GLY A 62 -20.63 -46.84 6.59
C GLY A 62 -19.97 -47.78 5.56
N ALA A 63 -19.56 -48.96 6.01
CA ALA A 63 -19.38 -50.13 5.16
C ALA A 63 -20.23 -51.28 5.71
N LEU A 64 -21.44 -51.48 5.18
CA LEU A 64 -22.33 -52.61 5.51
C LEU A 64 -23.40 -52.80 4.42
N LEU A 65 -23.34 -53.96 3.76
CA LEU A 65 -24.39 -54.68 3.02
C LEU A 65 -25.13 -54.00 1.84
N LEU A 66 -24.90 -54.57 0.65
CA LEU A 66 -25.83 -54.53 -0.49
C LEU A 66 -26.93 -55.58 -0.32
N ALA A 67 -28.17 -55.17 -0.06
CA ALA A 67 -29.36 -56.01 -0.23
C ALA A 67 -30.64 -55.16 -0.34
N GLY A 68 -31.53 -55.49 -1.27
CA GLY A 68 -32.88 -54.92 -1.37
C GLY A 68 -33.03 -53.79 -2.40
N VAL A 69 -33.61 -54.10 -3.56
CA VAL A 69 -34.13 -53.10 -4.49
C VAL A 69 -35.49 -52.61 -4.00
N GLN A 70 -35.65 -51.29 -3.81
CA GLN A 70 -36.94 -50.61 -3.77
C GLN A 70 -36.86 -49.33 -4.63
N PRO A 71 -37.82 -49.10 -5.55
CA PRO A 71 -37.83 -47.91 -6.38
C PRO A 71 -38.42 -46.69 -5.66
N PHE A 72 -38.06 -45.50 -6.13
CA PHE A 72 -38.83 -44.25 -5.98
C PHE A 72 -39.44 -43.96 -4.59
N LEU A 73 -38.60 -43.47 -3.68
CA LEU A 73 -38.94 -42.21 -3.00
C LEU A 73 -37.89 -41.17 -3.37
N ALA A 74 -38.24 -40.33 -4.36
CA ALA A 74 -37.50 -39.11 -4.59
C ALA A 74 -37.59 -38.25 -3.33
N ARG A 75 -36.44 -37.89 -2.73
CA ARG A 75 -36.40 -36.78 -1.78
C ARG A 75 -37.01 -35.57 -2.48
N PRO A 76 -38.05 -34.90 -1.94
CA PRO A 76 -38.44 -33.61 -2.47
C PRO A 76 -37.22 -32.69 -2.37
N ALA A 77 -36.87 -32.02 -3.46
CA ALA A 77 -35.75 -31.11 -3.46
C ALA A 77 -36.03 -29.99 -2.44
N LEU A 78 -35.01 -29.61 -1.66
CA LEU A 78 -35.03 -28.38 -0.85
C LEU A 78 -34.86 -27.13 -1.76
N ALA A 79 -35.63 -27.09 -2.84
CA ALA A 79 -35.73 -25.99 -3.80
C ALA A 79 -36.88 -25.03 -3.43
N ASP A 80 -37.95 -25.54 -2.81
CA ASP A 80 -39.16 -24.78 -2.51
C ASP A 80 -39.07 -23.83 -1.29
N GLY A 81 -37.92 -23.17 -1.12
CA GLY A 81 -37.72 -22.38 0.07
C GLY A 81 -36.49 -21.50 0.20
N LEU A 82 -35.92 -20.94 -0.86
CA LEU A 82 -34.90 -19.88 -0.69
C LEU A 82 -35.53 -18.49 -0.73
N VAL A 83 -35.61 -17.84 0.43
CA VAL A 83 -35.99 -16.43 0.55
C VAL A 83 -34.76 -15.58 0.24
N LYS A 84 -34.83 -14.80 -0.85
CA LYS A 84 -33.79 -13.82 -1.19
C LYS A 84 -33.98 -12.59 -0.31
N LYS A 85 -33.02 -12.33 0.58
CA LYS A 85 -32.98 -11.15 1.45
C LYS A 85 -31.82 -10.25 1.04
N THR A 86 -32.16 -9.07 0.52
CA THR A 86 -31.19 -8.00 0.25
C THR A 86 -30.90 -7.22 1.53
N ILE A 87 -29.62 -7.00 1.82
CA ILE A 87 -29.15 -6.10 2.88
C ILE A 87 -28.66 -4.82 2.22
N GLU A 88 -29.44 -3.75 2.40
CA GLU A 88 -29.13 -2.41 1.91
C GLU A 88 -27.82 -1.84 2.46
N ILE A 89 -27.15 -0.99 1.67
CA ILE A 89 -25.83 -0.42 1.97
C ILE A 89 -25.78 0.26 3.35
N GLY A 90 -26.86 0.97 3.74
CA GLY A 90 -26.98 1.57 5.07
C GLY A 90 -26.84 0.55 6.20
N ASN A 91 -27.51 -0.61 6.05
CA ASN A 91 -27.61 -1.69 7.04
C ASN A 91 -26.39 -2.64 7.06
N LEU A 92 -25.42 -2.48 6.14
CA LEU A 92 -24.19 -3.27 6.17
C LEU A 92 -23.34 -2.91 7.40
N THR A 93 -22.85 -3.93 8.10
CA THR A 93 -21.94 -3.78 9.25
C THR A 93 -20.58 -3.22 8.82
N THR A 94 -19.83 -2.61 9.75
CA THR A 94 -18.49 -2.07 9.49
C THR A 94 -17.54 -3.11 8.90
N PHE A 95 -17.63 -4.38 9.32
CA PHE A 95 -16.85 -5.49 8.77
C PHE A 95 -17.22 -5.79 7.31
N GLN A 96 -18.52 -5.83 6.96
CA GLN A 96 -18.97 -6.03 5.59
C GLN A 96 -18.55 -4.85 4.68
N LYS A 97 -18.70 -3.61 5.15
CA LYS A 97 -18.26 -2.40 4.44
C LYS A 97 -16.75 -2.41 4.17
N SER A 98 -15.97 -2.79 5.19
CA SER A 98 -14.51 -2.94 5.06
C SER A 98 -14.14 -4.05 4.06
N ALA A 99 -14.74 -5.23 4.17
CA ALA A 99 -14.48 -6.36 3.28
C ALA A 99 -14.84 -6.08 1.81
N GLN A 100 -15.92 -5.33 1.54
CA GLN A 100 -16.25 -4.88 0.17
C GLN A 100 -15.20 -3.90 -0.37
N LYS A 101 -14.80 -2.88 0.40
CA LYS A 101 -13.76 -1.92 0.01
C LYS A 101 -12.39 -2.58 -0.18
N GLU A 102 -12.06 -3.58 0.65
CA GLU A 102 -10.86 -4.41 0.51
C GLU A 102 -10.88 -5.19 -0.81
N ALA A 103 -11.95 -5.95 -1.06
CA ALA A 103 -12.10 -6.71 -2.29
C ALA A 103 -12.13 -5.82 -3.55
N PHE A 104 -12.67 -4.60 -3.46
CA PHE A 104 -12.59 -3.59 -4.52
C PHE A 104 -11.14 -3.13 -4.74
N ARG A 105 -10.43 -2.75 -3.67
CA ARG A 105 -9.04 -2.28 -3.75
C ARG A 105 -8.12 -3.33 -4.37
N VAL A 106 -8.25 -4.59 -3.97
CA VAL A 106 -7.45 -5.70 -4.53
C VAL A 106 -7.69 -5.88 -6.04
N ARG A 107 -8.94 -5.69 -6.53
CA ARG A 107 -9.23 -5.70 -7.98
C ARG A 107 -8.63 -4.48 -8.69
N ALA A 108 -8.81 -3.28 -8.17
CA ALA A 108 -8.27 -2.05 -8.76
C ALA A 108 -6.73 -2.06 -8.81
N GLU A 109 -6.07 -2.43 -7.71
CA GLU A 109 -4.63 -2.68 -7.68
C GLU A 109 -4.22 -3.79 -8.68
N GLY A 110 -5.06 -4.80 -8.90
CA GLY A 110 -4.84 -5.89 -9.85
C GLY A 110 -4.82 -5.45 -11.32
N GLU A 111 -5.73 -4.55 -11.72
CA GLU A 111 -5.72 -3.96 -13.07
C GLU A 111 -4.56 -2.98 -13.25
N LEU A 112 -4.31 -2.10 -12.27
CA LEU A 112 -3.15 -1.20 -12.26
C LEU A 112 -1.82 -1.96 -12.36
N LYS A 113 -1.71 -3.14 -11.72
CA LYS A 113 -0.54 -4.02 -11.80
C LYS A 113 -0.30 -4.60 -13.20
N LYS A 114 -1.24 -4.53 -14.15
CA LYS A 114 -1.02 -4.94 -15.55
C LYS A 114 -0.41 -3.82 -16.41
N ILE A 115 -0.70 -2.56 -16.07
CA ILE A 115 -0.40 -1.40 -16.93
C ILE A 115 0.81 -0.59 -16.44
N LEU A 116 0.92 -0.35 -15.13
CA LEU A 116 1.99 0.46 -14.55
C LEU A 116 3.29 -0.34 -14.37
N THR A 117 4.45 0.24 -14.67
CA THR A 117 5.77 -0.34 -14.35
C THR A 117 6.30 0.15 -13.00
N GLY A 118 7.53 -0.23 -12.63
CA GLY A 118 8.24 0.41 -11.52
C GLY A 118 8.89 1.75 -11.90
N GLU A 119 9.01 2.04 -13.19
CA GLU A 119 9.56 3.30 -13.73
C GLU A 119 8.49 4.40 -13.78
N ASP A 120 7.21 4.03 -13.85
CA ASP A 120 6.07 4.94 -13.69
C ASP A 120 5.93 5.52 -12.27
N ALA A 121 6.77 5.10 -11.31
CA ALA A 121 6.67 5.50 -9.91
C ALA A 121 6.83 7.02 -9.69
N PRO A 122 7.84 7.72 -10.24
CA PRO A 122 7.97 9.16 -9.99
C PRO A 122 6.85 9.97 -10.65
N ALA A 123 6.41 9.59 -11.85
CA ALA A 123 5.31 10.28 -12.55
C ALA A 123 3.96 10.11 -11.83
N THR A 124 3.64 8.90 -11.34
CA THR A 124 2.43 8.68 -10.53
C THR A 124 2.50 9.34 -9.16
N LEU A 125 3.68 9.39 -8.53
CA LEU A 125 3.90 10.14 -7.29
C LEU A 125 3.80 11.65 -7.49
N ARG A 126 4.32 12.20 -8.60
CA ARG A 126 4.18 13.61 -8.97
C ARG A 126 2.72 13.98 -9.22
N LEU A 127 1.96 13.12 -9.92
CA LEU A 127 0.52 13.31 -10.12
C LEU A 127 -0.24 13.39 -8.79
N ALA A 128 0.02 12.47 -7.85
CA ALA A 128 -0.57 12.51 -6.51
C ALA A 128 -0.09 13.70 -5.66
N LEU A 129 1.15 14.16 -5.86
CA LEU A 129 1.72 15.31 -5.16
C LEU A 129 1.18 16.64 -5.67
N HIS A 130 1.04 16.80 -6.99
CA HIS A 130 0.55 18.02 -7.62
C HIS A 130 -0.96 18.21 -7.41
N ASP A 131 -1.76 17.14 -7.47
CA ASP A 131 -3.19 17.16 -7.13
C ASP A 131 -3.41 17.47 -5.63
N ALA A 132 -2.51 17.01 -4.74
CA ALA A 132 -2.50 17.40 -3.33
C ALA A 132 -1.92 18.81 -3.08
N ALA A 133 -1.07 19.32 -3.98
CA ALA A 133 -0.37 20.61 -3.84
C ALA A 133 -1.30 21.82 -3.95
N THR A 134 -2.47 21.66 -4.56
CA THR A 134 -3.43 22.74 -4.77
C THR A 134 -4.13 23.18 -3.47
N PHE A 135 -3.97 22.45 -2.36
CA PHE A 135 -4.72 22.70 -1.12
C PHE A 135 -4.38 24.03 -0.44
N ASP A 136 -5.37 24.92 -0.36
CA ASP A 136 -5.34 26.09 0.52
C ASP A 136 -6.18 25.83 1.78
N ILE A 137 -5.53 25.88 2.94
CA ILE A 137 -6.14 25.71 4.26
C ILE A 137 -6.98 26.92 4.71
N ASN A 138 -6.76 28.11 4.14
CA ASN A 138 -7.51 29.32 4.50
C ASN A 138 -8.90 29.34 3.83
N SER A 139 -9.01 28.99 2.56
CA SER A 139 -10.30 28.83 1.86
C SER A 139 -10.91 27.42 1.94
N GLY A 140 -10.11 26.39 2.26
CA GLY A 140 -10.55 24.99 2.23
C GLY A 140 -10.76 24.45 0.81
N THR A 141 -10.06 25.02 -0.18
CA THR A 141 -10.14 24.66 -1.60
C THR A 141 -8.94 23.84 -2.07
N GLY A 142 -9.10 23.06 -3.13
CA GLY A 142 -8.08 22.15 -3.65
C GLY A 142 -7.71 21.01 -2.69
N GLY A 143 -6.51 20.46 -2.91
CA GLY A 143 -6.06 19.22 -2.31
C GLY A 143 -6.63 17.99 -3.01
N LEU A 144 -6.12 16.81 -2.69
CA LEU A 144 -6.24 15.63 -3.53
C LEU A 144 -7.71 15.27 -3.88
N ASN A 145 -8.12 15.61 -5.10
CA ASN A 145 -9.51 15.59 -5.60
C ASN A 145 -9.63 15.24 -7.10
N GLY A 146 -8.53 14.92 -7.80
CA GLY A 146 -8.55 14.53 -9.21
C GLY A 146 -8.67 15.68 -10.22
N SER A 147 -8.72 16.94 -9.78
CA SER A 147 -8.71 18.14 -10.62
C SER A 147 -7.55 18.16 -11.62
N ILE A 148 -6.41 17.55 -11.28
CA ILE A 148 -5.22 17.49 -12.13
C ILE A 148 -5.43 16.83 -13.51
N VAL A 149 -6.50 16.03 -13.65
CA VAL A 149 -6.83 15.34 -14.91
C VAL A 149 -7.61 16.26 -15.88
N LEU A 150 -8.20 17.34 -15.37
CA LEU A 150 -8.93 18.33 -16.18
C LEU A 150 -7.96 19.07 -17.11
N SER A 151 -8.42 19.40 -18.31
CA SER A 151 -7.56 19.88 -19.41
C SER A 151 -6.86 21.21 -19.08
N GLU A 152 -7.50 22.03 -18.27
CA GLU A 152 -7.10 23.34 -17.77
C GLU A 152 -6.01 23.26 -16.67
N GLU A 153 -5.78 22.06 -16.14
CA GLU A 153 -4.75 21.77 -15.14
C GLU A 153 -3.63 20.89 -15.70
N LEU A 154 -3.98 19.89 -16.51
CA LEU A 154 -3.03 18.99 -17.18
C LEU A 154 -2.20 19.69 -18.28
N ASN A 155 -2.68 20.82 -18.83
CA ASN A 155 -1.92 21.65 -19.77
C ASN A 155 -1.08 22.76 -19.13
N ARG A 156 -1.02 22.83 -17.79
CA ARG A 156 -0.09 23.76 -17.10
C ARG A 156 1.35 23.25 -17.20
N LYS A 157 2.31 24.16 -17.15
CA LYS A 157 3.74 23.86 -17.37
C LYS A 157 4.26 22.81 -16.38
N GLU A 158 3.86 22.92 -15.12
CA GLU A 158 4.18 22.01 -14.01
C GLU A 158 3.65 20.58 -14.21
N ASN A 159 2.62 20.39 -15.06
CA ASN A 159 1.91 19.12 -15.24
C ASN A 159 2.10 18.51 -16.63
N GLU A 160 2.78 19.19 -17.57
CA GLU A 160 2.88 18.73 -18.97
C GLU A 160 3.54 17.34 -19.11
N SER A 161 4.54 17.02 -18.29
CA SER A 161 5.18 15.70 -18.28
C SER A 161 4.26 14.56 -17.81
N LEU A 162 3.09 14.88 -17.23
CA LEU A 162 2.16 13.91 -16.68
C LEU A 162 1.10 13.42 -17.68
N LYS A 163 0.97 14.08 -18.85
CA LYS A 163 0.05 13.69 -19.93
C LYS A 163 0.13 12.18 -20.29
N PRO A 164 1.32 11.54 -20.42
CA PRO A 164 1.41 10.11 -20.74
C PRO A 164 0.97 9.19 -19.58
N ILE A 165 1.23 9.57 -18.32
CA ILE A 165 0.83 8.74 -17.17
C ILE A 165 -0.68 8.83 -16.91
N VAL A 166 -1.31 9.99 -17.17
CA VAL A 166 -2.77 10.12 -17.14
C VAL A 166 -3.44 9.24 -18.21
N GLN A 167 -2.87 9.14 -19.42
CA GLN A 167 -3.37 8.23 -20.47
C GLN A 167 -3.26 6.74 -20.07
N LYS A 168 -2.14 6.33 -19.45
CA LYS A 168 -2.00 4.99 -18.85
C LYS A 168 -3.05 4.74 -17.76
N LEU A 169 -3.30 5.72 -16.88
CA LEU A 169 -4.29 5.61 -15.82
C LEU A 169 -5.73 5.57 -16.34
N GLN A 170 -6.09 6.35 -17.37
CA GLN A 170 -7.38 6.23 -18.08
C GLN A 170 -7.61 4.80 -18.56
N SER A 171 -6.60 4.20 -19.21
CA SER A 171 -6.67 2.82 -19.70
C SER A 171 -6.90 1.79 -18.57
N ALA A 172 -6.36 2.06 -17.38
CA ALA A 172 -6.64 1.25 -16.19
C ALA A 172 -8.04 1.54 -15.61
N LYS A 173 -8.48 2.80 -15.64
CA LYS A 173 -9.82 3.24 -15.22
C LYS A 173 -10.91 2.52 -16.00
N ASP A 174 -10.79 2.49 -17.33
CA ASP A 174 -11.78 1.87 -18.22
C ASP A 174 -11.92 0.36 -17.95
N ALA A 175 -10.80 -0.33 -17.70
CA ALA A 175 -10.78 -1.74 -17.32
C ALA A 175 -11.42 -1.99 -15.94
N ILE A 176 -11.14 -1.13 -14.96
CA ILE A 176 -11.73 -1.17 -13.62
C ILE A 176 -13.24 -0.92 -13.69
N ASP A 177 -13.68 0.10 -14.43
CA ASP A 177 -15.07 0.53 -14.50
C ASP A 177 -15.94 -0.43 -15.32
N ALA A 178 -15.41 -1.01 -16.40
CA ALA A 178 -16.03 -2.15 -17.07
C ALA A 178 -16.11 -3.40 -16.17
N GLY A 179 -15.26 -3.51 -15.16
CA GLY A 179 -15.32 -4.52 -14.09
C GLY A 179 -16.34 -4.18 -12.99
N ASN A 180 -16.57 -2.89 -12.73
CA ASN A 180 -17.51 -2.39 -11.72
C ASN A 180 -18.96 -2.42 -12.22
N ALA A 181 -19.21 -2.01 -13.47
CA ALA A 181 -20.53 -2.06 -14.10
C ALA A 181 -21.15 -3.47 -14.08
N LYS A 182 -20.32 -4.50 -14.35
CA LYS A 182 -20.70 -5.94 -14.27
C LYS A 182 -21.08 -6.42 -12.86
N ARG A 183 -20.92 -5.57 -11.84
CA ARG A 183 -21.18 -5.85 -10.41
C ARG A 183 -22.19 -4.88 -9.80
N GLY A 184 -22.75 -3.95 -10.56
CA GLY A 184 -23.58 -2.86 -10.03
C GLY A 184 -22.81 -1.89 -9.13
N MET A 185 -21.49 -1.79 -9.30
CA MET A 185 -20.63 -0.85 -8.58
C MET A 185 -20.48 0.45 -9.37
N GLU A 186 -20.40 1.57 -8.65
CA GLU A 186 -20.04 2.87 -9.23
C GLU A 186 -18.62 2.86 -9.83
N PRO A 187 -18.32 3.73 -10.80
CA PRO A 187 -16.97 3.88 -11.34
C PRO A 187 -15.99 4.38 -10.27
N ILE A 188 -14.71 4.03 -10.41
CA ILE A 188 -13.65 4.53 -9.53
C ILE A 188 -13.47 6.04 -9.72
N SER A 189 -13.27 6.78 -8.63
CA SER A 189 -12.92 8.20 -8.70
C SER A 189 -11.47 8.39 -9.15
N TRP A 190 -11.20 9.48 -9.86
CA TRP A 190 -9.84 9.86 -10.26
C TRP A 190 -8.95 10.08 -9.04
N ALA A 191 -9.45 10.74 -8.00
CA ALA A 191 -8.74 10.97 -6.75
C ALA A 191 -8.29 9.66 -6.05
N ASP A 192 -9.09 8.59 -6.09
CA ASP A 192 -8.67 7.28 -5.58
C ASP A 192 -7.75 6.53 -6.56
N LEU A 193 -8.00 6.63 -7.87
CA LEU A 193 -7.19 5.98 -8.91
C LEU A 193 -5.75 6.49 -8.92
N ILE A 194 -5.54 7.80 -8.78
CA ILE A 194 -4.22 8.45 -8.68
C ILE A 194 -3.44 7.87 -7.48
N VAL A 195 -4.08 7.76 -6.32
CA VAL A 195 -3.46 7.22 -5.09
C VAL A 195 -3.13 5.74 -5.21
N LEU A 196 -4.02 4.94 -5.80
CA LEU A 196 -3.75 3.51 -6.03
C LEU A 196 -2.67 3.31 -7.09
N GLY A 197 -2.63 4.13 -8.15
CA GLY A 197 -1.57 4.10 -9.16
C GLY A 197 -0.20 4.39 -8.57
N ALA A 198 -0.10 5.47 -7.80
CA ALA A 198 1.09 5.85 -7.04
C ALA A 198 1.58 4.72 -6.11
N LYS A 199 0.68 4.13 -5.31
CA LYS A 199 0.99 2.96 -4.47
C LYS A 199 1.52 1.77 -5.30
N VAL A 200 0.84 1.41 -6.38
CA VAL A 200 1.19 0.23 -7.19
C VAL A 200 2.54 0.40 -7.87
N ALA A 201 2.82 1.56 -8.47
CA ALA A 201 4.09 1.83 -9.12
C ALA A 201 5.25 1.93 -8.11
N ALA A 202 5.04 2.61 -6.98
CA ALA A 202 6.04 2.69 -5.91
C ALA A 202 6.39 1.30 -5.36
N LEU A 203 5.39 0.47 -5.02
CA LEU A 203 5.61 -0.92 -4.58
C LEU A 203 6.36 -1.74 -5.63
N LYS A 204 6.01 -1.62 -6.93
CA LYS A 204 6.76 -2.28 -8.01
C LYS A 204 8.23 -1.88 -8.04
N SER A 205 8.54 -0.58 -7.92
CA SER A 205 9.94 -0.09 -7.88
C SER A 205 10.72 -0.63 -6.67
N TRP A 206 10.06 -0.74 -5.51
CA TRP A 206 10.68 -1.25 -4.29
C TRP A 206 10.93 -2.76 -4.38
N PHE A 207 9.96 -3.54 -4.90
CA PHE A 207 10.13 -4.97 -5.12
C PHE A 207 11.21 -5.28 -6.17
N ALA A 208 11.29 -4.52 -7.26
CA ALA A 208 12.38 -4.64 -8.24
C ALA A 208 13.76 -4.44 -7.57
N ALA A 209 13.91 -3.39 -6.75
CA ALA A 209 15.14 -3.11 -6.03
C ALA A 209 15.46 -4.11 -4.89
N LYS A 210 14.46 -4.77 -4.29
CA LYS A 210 14.65 -5.90 -3.36
C LYS A 210 15.11 -7.15 -4.10
N LYS A 211 14.46 -7.50 -5.21
CA LYS A 211 14.83 -8.65 -6.07
C LYS A 211 16.25 -8.52 -6.62
N ALA A 212 16.66 -7.32 -7.05
CA ALA A 212 18.01 -7.01 -7.51
C ALA A 212 19.12 -7.28 -6.47
N ARG A 213 18.78 -7.49 -5.19
CA ARG A 213 19.73 -7.79 -4.10
C ARG A 213 19.64 -9.20 -3.55
N LEU A 214 18.45 -9.78 -3.58
CA LEU A 214 18.23 -11.18 -3.20
C LEU A 214 18.63 -12.15 -4.32
N GLY A 215 18.82 -11.65 -5.55
CA GLY A 215 19.36 -12.42 -6.67
C GLY A 215 18.31 -13.12 -7.52
N PRO A 216 18.72 -13.89 -8.54
CA PRO A 216 17.82 -14.42 -9.57
C PRO A 216 16.80 -15.44 -9.05
N GLY A 217 17.07 -16.10 -7.92
CA GLY A 217 16.13 -17.04 -7.28
C GLY A 217 15.05 -16.40 -6.41
N ALA A 218 15.01 -15.06 -6.30
CA ALA A 218 14.10 -14.38 -5.40
C ALA A 218 12.74 -14.09 -6.05
N ASP A 219 11.70 -14.75 -5.52
CA ASP A 219 10.30 -14.57 -5.89
C ASP A 219 9.68 -13.30 -5.28
N ILE A 220 8.76 -12.66 -6.01
CA ILE A 220 8.14 -11.39 -5.63
C ILE A 220 7.09 -11.59 -4.53
N ASP A 221 6.30 -12.67 -4.57
CA ASP A 221 5.25 -12.91 -3.56
C ASP A 221 5.87 -13.31 -2.21
N THR A 222 6.98 -14.05 -2.25
CA THR A 222 7.84 -14.36 -1.11
C THR A 222 8.49 -13.08 -0.53
N ILE A 223 9.00 -12.17 -1.37
CA ILE A 223 9.50 -10.86 -0.91
C ILE A 223 8.37 -10.01 -0.31
N SER A 224 7.19 -9.98 -0.94
CA SER A 224 6.06 -9.16 -0.50
C SER A 224 5.45 -9.65 0.81
N SER A 225 5.42 -10.97 1.04
CA SER A 225 4.89 -11.55 2.29
C SER A 225 5.88 -11.47 3.45
N ALA A 226 7.18 -11.60 3.20
CA ALA A 226 8.21 -11.52 4.25
C ALA A 226 8.66 -10.08 4.57
N PHE A 227 8.69 -9.18 3.57
CA PHE A 227 9.32 -7.86 3.65
C PHE A 227 8.52 -6.73 2.98
N GLY A 228 7.24 -6.94 2.67
CA GLY A 228 6.34 -5.86 2.26
C GLY A 228 5.98 -4.95 3.43
N ALA A 229 6.13 -3.64 3.28
CA ALA A 229 5.56 -2.69 4.21
C ALA A 229 4.05 -2.54 3.96
N ASP A 230 3.23 -2.59 5.01
CA ASP A 230 1.79 -2.39 4.87
C ASP A 230 1.49 -0.94 4.48
N TRP A 231 0.74 -0.76 3.39
CA TRP A 231 0.39 0.52 2.81
C TRP A 231 -1.15 0.66 2.80
N PRO A 232 -1.75 1.12 3.92
CA PRO A 232 -3.18 1.35 4.01
C PRO A 232 -3.57 2.51 3.09
N VAL A 233 -4.52 2.26 2.19
CA VAL A 233 -5.15 3.30 1.36
C VAL A 233 -6.64 3.33 1.70
N VAL A 234 -7.08 4.44 2.31
CA VAL A 234 -8.50 4.75 2.49
C VAL A 234 -9.10 5.04 1.12
N LEU A 235 -10.31 4.53 0.86
CA LEU A 235 -11.01 4.68 -0.42
C LEU A 235 -12.38 5.35 -0.25
N GLY A 236 -12.76 6.11 -1.28
CA GLY A 236 -13.99 6.87 -1.41
C GLY A 236 -13.76 8.37 -1.60
N ARG A 237 -12.63 8.78 -2.20
CA ARG A 237 -12.38 10.21 -2.47
C ARG A 237 -13.38 10.73 -3.51
N VAL A 238 -13.89 11.93 -3.29
CA VAL A 238 -14.85 12.60 -4.18
C VAL A 238 -14.09 13.46 -5.19
N ASP A 239 -14.36 13.26 -6.48
CA ASP A 239 -13.72 14.02 -7.55
C ASP A 239 -14.24 15.47 -7.64
N SER A 240 -13.38 16.39 -8.07
CA SER A 240 -13.78 17.75 -8.48
C SER A 240 -14.16 17.81 -9.96
N ASN A 241 -15.20 18.58 -10.27
CA ASN A 241 -15.58 18.94 -11.65
C ASN A 241 -14.99 20.31 -12.08
N THR A 242 -14.17 20.94 -11.23
CA THR A 242 -13.53 22.24 -11.50
C THR A 242 -12.03 22.15 -11.26
N PRO A 243 -11.18 22.69 -12.17
CA PRO A 243 -9.74 22.74 -11.94
C PRO A 243 -9.42 23.66 -10.76
N ASP A 244 -8.36 23.35 -10.02
CA ASP A 244 -7.96 24.13 -8.87
C ASP A 244 -7.12 25.36 -9.27
N ALA A 245 -6.87 26.27 -8.34
CA ALA A 245 -6.17 27.52 -8.64
C ALA A 245 -4.70 27.29 -9.06
N ALA A 246 -4.34 27.85 -10.22
CA ALA A 246 -3.00 27.78 -10.79
C ALA A 246 -1.94 28.53 -9.95
N GLY A 247 -0.66 28.22 -10.18
CA GLY A 247 0.48 28.91 -9.54
C GLY A 247 0.73 28.51 -8.08
N ARG A 248 0.06 27.47 -7.56
CA ARG A 248 0.30 26.91 -6.21
C ARG A 248 1.43 25.87 -6.16
N VAL A 249 1.75 25.25 -7.29
CA VAL A 249 2.75 24.17 -7.39
C VAL A 249 4.08 24.73 -7.92
N PRO A 250 5.23 24.51 -7.24
CA PRO A 250 6.53 24.87 -7.80
C PRO A 250 6.86 24.04 -9.04
N ASP A 251 7.54 24.66 -10.03
CA ASP A 251 7.97 23.96 -11.24
C ASP A 251 9.01 22.85 -10.91
N PRO A 252 8.70 21.56 -11.16
CA PRO A 252 9.59 20.45 -10.80
C PRO A 252 10.96 20.50 -11.49
N ALA A 253 11.08 21.18 -12.63
CA ALA A 253 12.33 21.28 -13.37
C ALA A 253 13.27 22.39 -12.87
N THR A 254 12.77 23.36 -12.08
CA THR A 254 13.55 24.55 -11.66
C THR A 254 13.47 24.92 -10.18
N ALA A 255 12.54 24.35 -9.41
CA ALA A 255 12.35 24.74 -8.00
C ALA A 255 13.55 24.37 -7.12
N SER A 256 14.06 25.34 -6.37
CA SER A 256 15.15 25.14 -5.41
C SER A 256 14.72 24.35 -4.17
N ALA A 257 15.69 23.74 -3.49
CA ALA A 257 15.43 23.03 -2.23
C ALA A 257 14.83 23.94 -1.14
N GLN A 258 15.12 25.24 -1.18
CA GLN A 258 14.56 26.26 -0.29
C GLN A 258 13.09 26.57 -0.61
N GLU A 259 12.75 26.76 -1.89
CA GLU A 259 11.36 26.98 -2.33
C GLU A 259 10.48 25.77 -2.04
N VAL A 260 10.95 24.56 -2.37
CA VAL A 260 10.25 23.29 -2.08
C VAL A 260 10.02 23.12 -0.58
N ARG A 261 11.01 23.46 0.25
CA ARG A 261 10.89 23.43 1.72
C ARG A 261 9.89 24.47 2.24
N ALA A 262 9.80 25.65 1.63
CA ALA A 262 8.81 26.67 1.99
C ALA A 262 7.39 26.22 1.61
N PHE A 263 7.20 25.82 0.34
CA PHE A 263 5.95 25.32 -0.21
C PHE A 263 5.38 24.13 0.59
N LEU A 264 6.18 23.09 0.86
CA LEU A 264 5.68 21.93 1.60
C LEU A 264 5.39 22.25 3.08
N LYS A 265 6.07 23.25 3.67
CA LYS A 265 5.71 23.73 5.02
C LYS A 265 4.36 24.44 5.06
N THR A 266 3.97 25.19 4.04
CA THR A 266 2.63 25.82 3.98
C THR A 266 1.52 24.79 3.76
N LEU A 267 1.80 23.72 3.01
CA LEU A 267 0.82 22.69 2.65
C LEU A 267 0.23 22.01 3.89
N GLY A 268 -1.06 22.25 4.14
CA GLY A 268 -1.79 21.72 5.31
C GLY A 268 -1.42 22.35 6.67
N THR A 269 -0.68 23.47 6.69
CA THR A 269 -0.33 24.20 7.92
C THR A 269 -0.96 25.59 7.90
N LYS A 270 -1.77 25.94 8.91
CA LYS A 270 -2.41 27.26 8.98
C LYS A 270 -1.37 28.34 9.27
N GLU A 271 -1.50 29.50 8.61
CA GLU A 271 -0.62 30.65 8.85
C GLU A 271 -0.62 31.05 10.34
N GLY A 272 0.57 31.33 10.88
CA GLY A 272 0.81 31.56 12.30
C GLY A 272 1.00 30.29 13.16
N ALA A 273 0.58 29.11 12.69
CA ALA A 273 0.73 27.85 13.44
C ALA A 273 2.15 27.27 13.34
N GLY A 274 3.11 27.92 14.03
CA GLY A 274 4.50 27.43 14.08
C GLY A 274 5.53 28.29 14.84
N GLY A 275 5.19 29.52 15.22
CA GLY A 275 6.16 30.53 15.70
C GLY A 275 6.74 30.37 17.11
N GLY A 276 6.70 29.19 17.74
CA GLY A 276 7.14 29.02 19.13
C GLY A 276 7.66 27.62 19.46
N PRO A 277 8.45 27.45 20.54
CA PRO A 277 9.13 26.18 20.88
C PRO A 277 8.19 25.02 21.22
N PHE A 278 6.92 25.30 21.50
CA PHE A 278 5.85 24.32 21.75
C PHE A 278 4.75 24.32 20.67
N ALA A 279 4.94 25.06 19.58
CA ALA A 279 3.98 25.06 18.48
C ALA A 279 3.95 23.68 17.80
N PRO A 280 2.79 23.20 17.31
CA PRO A 280 2.74 21.99 16.51
C PRO A 280 3.59 22.20 15.25
N LYS A 281 4.53 21.28 14.99
CA LYS A 281 5.37 21.37 13.79
C LYS A 281 4.52 21.26 12.52
N PRO A 282 4.89 21.94 11.41
CA PRO A 282 4.21 21.84 10.12
C PRO A 282 3.99 20.39 9.68
N LEU A 283 2.88 20.15 8.95
CA LEU A 283 2.48 18.79 8.57
C LEU A 283 3.54 18.08 7.71
N PHE A 284 4.21 18.84 6.83
CA PHE A 284 5.38 18.41 6.07
C PHE A 284 6.58 19.27 6.48
N TRP A 285 7.30 18.80 7.50
CA TRP A 285 8.61 19.32 7.86
C TRP A 285 9.70 18.82 6.86
N GLU A 286 10.98 18.99 7.18
CA GLU A 286 12.13 18.64 6.32
C GLU A 286 12.10 17.20 5.75
N ARG A 287 11.82 16.19 6.59
CA ARG A 287 11.75 14.77 6.20
C ARG A 287 10.64 14.44 5.18
N PRO A 288 9.33 14.72 5.40
CA PRO A 288 8.32 14.52 4.37
C PRO A 288 8.61 15.33 3.11
N ALA A 289 9.09 16.58 3.24
CA ALA A 289 9.42 17.41 2.10
C ALA A 289 10.49 16.75 1.20
N PHE A 290 11.63 16.36 1.80
CA PHE A 290 12.70 15.66 1.10
C PHE A 290 12.24 14.33 0.47
N VAL A 291 11.56 13.48 1.25
CA VAL A 291 11.20 12.11 0.84
C VAL A 291 10.11 12.10 -0.25
N LEU A 292 9.08 12.95 -0.14
CA LEU A 292 7.98 13.00 -1.12
C LEU A 292 8.41 13.75 -2.38
N TRP A 293 9.09 14.89 -2.26
CA TRP A 293 9.49 15.67 -3.42
C TRP A 293 10.50 14.95 -4.30
N CYS A 294 11.57 14.39 -3.72
CA CYS A 294 12.61 13.72 -4.50
C CYS A 294 12.04 12.48 -5.20
N ALA A 295 11.20 11.69 -4.53
CA ALA A 295 10.58 10.51 -5.12
C ALA A 295 9.57 10.83 -6.23
N ALA A 296 9.13 12.08 -6.35
CA ALA A 296 8.30 12.57 -7.45
C ALA A 296 9.11 13.11 -8.64
N GLN A 297 10.43 13.25 -8.56
CA GLN A 297 11.26 13.77 -9.67
C GLN A 297 11.73 12.67 -10.63
N ASP A 298 11.99 13.05 -11.89
CA ASP A 298 12.35 12.11 -12.96
C ASP A 298 13.67 11.35 -12.67
N ASP A 299 14.60 11.98 -11.94
CA ASP A 299 15.72 11.31 -11.26
C ASP A 299 15.70 11.65 -9.76
N PRO A 300 15.14 10.77 -8.91
CA PRO A 300 15.12 10.96 -7.46
C PRO A 300 16.53 10.98 -6.86
N GLN A 301 17.46 10.19 -7.39
CA GLN A 301 18.82 10.06 -6.87
C GLN A 301 19.64 11.32 -7.12
N LYS A 302 19.46 11.98 -8.27
CA LYS A 302 20.03 13.30 -8.55
C LYS A 302 19.41 14.38 -7.66
N THR A 303 18.07 14.44 -7.60
CA THR A 303 17.38 15.45 -6.77
C THR A 303 17.81 15.39 -5.30
N GLU A 304 17.99 14.19 -4.75
CA GLU A 304 18.53 14.01 -3.40
C GLU A 304 19.97 14.48 -3.21
N GLN A 305 20.80 14.44 -4.25
CA GLN A 305 22.17 14.97 -4.22
C GLN A 305 22.14 16.50 -4.27
N ASP A 306 21.34 17.07 -5.17
CA ASP A 306 21.18 18.53 -5.30
C ASP A 306 20.62 19.14 -4.00
N PHE A 307 19.62 18.50 -3.37
CA PHE A 307 19.09 18.91 -2.07
C PHE A 307 20.13 18.76 -0.94
N ALA A 308 20.90 17.67 -0.94
CA ALA A 308 21.96 17.45 0.05
C ALA A 308 23.15 18.43 -0.09
N ALA A 309 23.40 18.95 -1.29
CA ALA A 309 24.36 20.02 -1.52
C ALA A 309 23.84 21.39 -1.05
N ALA A 310 22.52 21.60 -1.09
CA ALA A 310 21.88 22.87 -0.74
C ALA A 310 21.65 23.09 0.77
N ASP A 311 21.48 22.04 1.58
CA ASP A 311 21.28 22.14 3.04
C ASP A 311 21.90 20.95 3.79
N PRO A 312 22.76 21.17 4.82
CA PRO A 312 23.28 20.11 5.68
C PRO A 312 22.20 19.21 6.31
N GLN A 313 21.00 19.75 6.60
CA GLN A 313 19.87 18.97 7.11
C GLN A 313 19.35 17.97 6.06
N PHE A 314 19.34 18.34 4.77
CA PHE A 314 19.03 17.39 3.71
C PHE A 314 20.18 16.39 3.47
N ALA A 315 21.44 16.78 3.70
CA ALA A 315 22.57 15.85 3.66
C ALA A 315 22.47 14.73 4.73
N GLU A 316 22.13 15.07 5.99
CA GLU A 316 21.89 14.07 7.04
C GLU A 316 20.74 13.13 6.69
N LEU A 317 19.64 13.67 6.15
CA LEU A 317 18.49 12.89 5.74
C LEU A 317 18.81 11.98 4.55
N LYS A 318 19.57 12.46 3.56
CA LYS A 318 20.08 11.62 2.48
C LYS A 318 20.91 10.47 3.04
N GLN A 319 21.85 10.74 3.95
CA GLN A 319 22.66 9.68 4.58
C GLN A 319 21.82 8.66 5.37
N LYS A 320 20.76 9.09 6.08
CA LYS A 320 19.81 8.17 6.74
C LYS A 320 19.12 7.29 5.71
N TYR A 321 18.51 7.89 4.69
CA TYR A 321 17.71 7.15 3.72
C TYR A 321 18.57 6.29 2.80
N ASP A 322 19.78 6.71 2.42
CA ASP A 322 20.77 5.86 1.72
C ASP A 322 21.19 4.67 2.59
N ARG A 323 21.37 4.85 3.91
CA ARG A 323 21.70 3.74 4.83
C ARG A 323 20.56 2.73 4.92
N SER A 324 19.31 3.19 5.09
CA SER A 324 18.13 2.31 5.08
C SER A 324 17.96 1.63 3.72
N ARG A 325 18.02 2.41 2.63
CA ARG A 325 17.98 1.92 1.25
C ARG A 325 19.17 1.04 0.87
N LYS A 326 20.22 0.88 1.70
CA LYS A 326 21.30 -0.11 1.50
C LYS A 326 21.00 -1.47 2.17
N THR A 327 20.03 -1.56 3.08
CA THR A 327 19.60 -2.86 3.64
C THR A 327 18.71 -3.63 2.66
N VAL A 328 18.53 -4.92 2.89
CA VAL A 328 17.60 -5.75 2.09
C VAL A 328 16.14 -5.32 2.30
N THR A 329 15.75 -4.99 3.53
CA THR A 329 14.35 -4.71 3.88
C THR A 329 13.93 -3.26 3.59
N ARG A 330 14.88 -2.31 3.56
CA ARG A 330 14.65 -0.86 3.34
C ARG A 330 13.67 -0.20 4.32
N THR A 331 13.45 -0.81 5.48
CA THR A 331 12.29 -0.56 6.36
C THR A 331 12.09 0.91 6.71
N ASP A 332 13.08 1.62 7.27
CA ASP A 332 12.92 3.05 7.64
C ASP A 332 12.52 3.94 6.46
N TYR A 333 12.97 3.64 5.25
CA TYR A 333 12.62 4.43 4.06
C TYR A 333 11.16 4.15 3.67
N GLU A 334 10.77 2.89 3.56
CA GLU A 334 9.43 2.51 3.09
C GLU A 334 8.34 2.88 4.12
N VAL A 335 8.62 2.72 5.42
CA VAL A 335 7.68 3.09 6.49
C VAL A 335 7.55 4.61 6.66
N ASP A 336 8.67 5.36 6.64
CA ASP A 336 8.60 6.84 6.63
C ASP A 336 7.82 7.31 5.38
N PHE A 337 8.08 6.71 4.20
CA PHE A 337 7.40 7.07 2.95
C PHE A 337 5.88 6.87 3.05
N ILE A 338 5.43 5.70 3.52
CA ILE A 338 4.01 5.37 3.64
C ILE A 338 3.31 6.31 4.62
N ASP A 339 3.90 6.62 5.78
CA ASP A 339 3.36 7.61 6.72
C ASP A 339 3.22 8.99 6.07
N PHE A 340 4.26 9.47 5.40
CA PHE A 340 4.27 10.79 4.77
C PHE A 340 3.26 10.88 3.61
N PHE A 341 3.15 9.83 2.78
CA PHE A 341 2.19 9.77 1.68
C PHE A 341 0.74 9.59 2.17
N THR A 342 0.53 8.88 3.28
CA THR A 342 -0.80 8.75 3.92
C THR A 342 -1.27 10.08 4.52
N ARG A 343 -0.34 10.93 5.00
CA ARG A 343 -0.65 12.32 5.40
C ARG A 343 -1.00 13.20 4.21
N LEU A 344 -0.25 13.09 3.12
CA LEU A 344 -0.44 13.84 1.87
C LEU A 344 -1.80 13.53 1.21
N THR A 345 -2.16 12.26 1.14
CA THR A 345 -3.39 11.79 0.48
C THR A 345 -4.59 11.72 1.43
N GLY A 346 -4.45 12.27 2.65
CA GLY A 346 -5.45 12.22 3.72
C GLY A 346 -6.23 13.53 3.88
N PRO A 347 -7.29 13.55 4.73
CA PRO A 347 -8.23 14.67 4.87
C PRO A 347 -7.64 15.94 5.50
N ARG A 348 -6.34 15.96 5.83
CA ARG A 348 -5.61 17.17 6.25
C ARG A 348 -5.14 18.02 5.06
N VAL A 349 -5.24 17.48 3.84
CA VAL A 349 -4.84 18.13 2.58
C VAL A 349 -6.04 18.08 1.61
N GLY A 350 -7.15 18.70 2.01
CA GLY A 350 -8.37 18.87 1.20
C GLY A 350 -9.21 17.62 0.91
N ALA A 351 -8.63 16.42 0.89
CA ALA A 351 -9.28 15.20 0.42
C ALA A 351 -10.61 14.88 1.15
N LYS A 352 -11.73 14.94 0.41
CA LYS A 352 -13.09 14.67 0.89
C LYS A 352 -13.46 13.21 0.63
N PHE A 353 -14.00 12.52 1.63
CA PHE A 353 -14.30 11.08 1.56
C PHE A 353 -15.79 10.76 1.73
N ASN A 354 -16.37 10.09 0.73
CA ASN A 354 -17.64 9.38 0.84
C ASN A 354 -17.42 8.02 1.53
N SER A 355 -17.96 7.87 2.75
CA SER A 355 -17.85 6.61 3.51
C SER A 355 -18.57 5.43 2.85
N LEU A 356 -19.60 5.70 2.05
CA LEU A 356 -20.44 4.70 1.37
C LEU A 356 -19.93 4.29 -0.02
N ALA A 357 -18.87 4.92 -0.53
CA ALA A 357 -18.34 4.66 -1.88
C ALA A 357 -17.95 3.19 -2.12
N TYR A 358 -18.11 2.72 -3.35
CA TYR A 358 -17.79 1.37 -3.84
C TYR A 358 -18.49 0.21 -3.09
N LEU A 359 -19.57 0.49 -2.37
CA LEU A 359 -20.38 -0.51 -1.69
C LEU A 359 -21.55 -0.98 -2.55
N THR A 360 -21.97 -2.23 -2.36
CA THR A 360 -23.13 -2.84 -3.02
C THR A 360 -24.03 -3.55 -2.01
N PRO A 361 -25.36 -3.59 -2.20
CA PRO A 361 -26.24 -4.41 -1.37
C PRO A 361 -25.82 -5.88 -1.38
N ILE A 362 -25.91 -6.56 -0.23
CA ILE A 362 -25.60 -7.99 -0.14
C ILE A 362 -26.90 -8.78 -0.27
N ASN A 363 -27.02 -9.57 -1.33
CA ASN A 363 -28.10 -10.54 -1.48
C ASN A 363 -27.71 -11.85 -0.77
N ILE A 364 -28.54 -12.27 0.18
CA ILE A 364 -28.39 -13.54 0.90
C ILE A 364 -29.60 -14.42 0.59
N GLU A 365 -29.38 -15.68 0.25
CA GLU A 365 -30.44 -16.68 0.10
C GLU A 365 -30.54 -17.47 1.40
N LEU A 366 -31.68 -17.38 2.07
CA LEU A 366 -31.95 -18.03 3.36
C LEU A 366 -33.02 -19.11 3.18
N PRO A 367 -32.90 -20.29 3.81
CA PRO A 367 -34.00 -21.25 3.85
C PRO A 367 -35.21 -20.63 4.54
N LYS A 368 -36.42 -20.88 4.01
CA LYS A 368 -37.69 -20.66 4.70
C LYS A 368 -37.67 -21.46 6.00
N LEU A 369 -38.06 -20.79 7.09
CA LEU A 369 -38.35 -21.39 8.40
C LEU A 369 -39.82 -21.81 8.46
#